data_AF-A0A7C9MY42-F1
#
_entry.id   AF-A0A7C9MY42-F1
#
_cell.length_a   1.000
_cell.length_b   1.000
_cell.length_c   1.000
_cell.angle_alpha   90.00
_cell.angle_beta   90.00
_cell.angle_gamma   90.00
#
_symmetry.space_group_name_H-M   'P 1'
#
loop_
_entity.id
_entity.type
_entity.pdbx_description
1 polymer ?
#
loop_
_entity_poly.entity_id
_entity_poly.type
_entity_poly.pdbx_seq_one_letter_code
_entity_poly.pdbx_strand_id
1 'polypeptide(L)'
;MSRYLMATSSTMEAYIDDIAAEMTELAGISISEAIARINHFWDGQDMSNDDDLGNGLVYHELPHYWAMAILYTEVKSWSPDADRSDWALRPAPEAGSRYWTSEG
;
A
#
# COMPACT_ATOMS: atom_id res chain seq x y z
N MET A 1 5.37 -7.68 -17.00
CA MET A 1 6.32 -7.02 -16.06
C MET A 1 5.63 -7.01 -14.70
N SER A 2 6.35 -7.23 -13.60
CA SER A 2 5.71 -7.23 -12.27
C SER A 2 5.35 -5.80 -11.88
N ARG A 3 4.11 -5.58 -11.45
CA ARG A 3 3.62 -4.31 -10.88
C ARG A 3 4.24 -4.02 -9.50
N TYR A 4 4.65 -5.06 -8.79
CA TYR A 4 5.21 -4.98 -7.44
C TYR A 4 6.72 -5.23 -7.47
N LEU A 5 7.47 -4.37 -6.77
CA LEU A 5 8.94 -4.43 -6.70
C LEU A 5 9.47 -5.39 -5.64
N MET A 6 8.68 -5.61 -4.58
CA MET A 6 8.96 -6.62 -3.56
C MET A 6 8.65 -8.02 -4.12
N ALA A 7 9.35 -9.03 -3.61
CA ALA A 7 9.00 -10.41 -3.93
C ALA A 7 7.66 -10.73 -3.26
N THR A 8 6.69 -11.26 -4.02
CA THR A 8 5.33 -11.53 -3.55
C THR A 8 4.89 -12.94 -3.94
N SER A 9 4.06 -13.56 -3.11
CA SER A 9 3.22 -14.69 -3.53
C SER A 9 1.98 -14.16 -4.25
N SER A 10 1.27 -15.00 -5.01
CA SER A 10 0.00 -14.59 -5.66
C SER A 10 -1.07 -14.16 -4.66
N THR A 11 -1.06 -14.72 -3.45
CA THR A 11 -1.99 -14.35 -2.37
C THR A 11 -1.65 -12.96 -1.86
N MET A 12 -0.36 -12.69 -1.63
CA MET A 12 0.11 -11.38 -1.23
C MET A 12 -0.24 -10.32 -2.28
N GLU A 13 -0.06 -10.63 -3.56
CA GLU A 13 -0.42 -9.69 -4.63
C GLU A 13 -1.89 -9.28 -4.60
N ALA A 14 -2.81 -10.23 -4.37
CA ALA A 14 -4.23 -9.92 -4.24
C ALA A 14 -4.52 -9.05 -3.00
N TYR A 15 -3.84 -9.32 -1.89
CA TYR A 15 -3.96 -8.50 -0.69
C TYR A 15 -3.43 -7.07 -0.90
N ILE A 16 -2.31 -6.92 -1.62
CA ILE A 16 -1.75 -5.62 -1.98
C ILE A 16 -2.69 -4.87 -2.95
N ASP A 17 -3.38 -5.58 -3.85
CA ASP A 17 -4.41 -4.98 -4.71
C ASP A 17 -5.57 -4.40 -3.91
N ASP A 18 -6.03 -5.11 -2.88
CA ASP A 18 -7.07 -4.61 -1.99
C ASP A 18 -6.60 -3.35 -1.24
N ILE A 19 -5.33 -3.29 -0.81
CA ILE A 19 -4.74 -2.08 -0.22
C ILE A 19 -4.73 -0.94 -1.24
N ALA A 20 -4.30 -1.22 -2.47
CA ALA A 20 -4.23 -0.21 -3.51
C ALA A 20 -5.63 0.35 -3.82
N ALA A 21 -6.65 -0.50 -3.90
CA ALA A 21 -8.04 -0.10 -4.07
C ALA A 21 -8.52 0.81 -2.93
N GLU A 22 -8.32 0.41 -1.67
CA GLU A 22 -8.61 1.22 -0.48
C GLU A 22 -7.93 2.60 -0.55
N MET A 23 -6.67 2.65 -1.00
CA MET A 23 -5.95 3.94 -1.14
C MET A 23 -6.59 4.85 -2.20
N THR A 24 -7.05 4.29 -3.32
CA THR A 24 -7.74 5.07 -4.35
C THR A 24 -9.07 5.62 -3.86
N GLU A 25 -9.83 4.84 -3.08
CA GLU A 25 -11.10 5.28 -2.48
C GLU A 25 -10.89 6.35 -1.41
N LEU A 26 -9.89 6.19 -0.55
CA LEU A 26 -9.64 7.11 0.57
C LEU A 26 -9.09 8.47 0.13
N ALA A 27 -8.22 8.51 -0.89
CA ALA A 27 -7.49 9.71 -1.26
C ALA A 27 -7.80 10.22 -2.68
N GLY A 28 -8.58 9.49 -3.47
CA GLY A 28 -8.89 9.85 -4.86
C GLY A 28 -7.68 9.82 -5.80
N ILE A 29 -6.61 9.12 -5.41
CA ILE A 29 -5.40 8.97 -6.23
C ILE A 29 -5.59 7.90 -7.32
N SER A 30 -4.73 7.92 -8.33
CA SER A 30 -4.71 6.84 -9.33
C SER A 30 -4.21 5.52 -8.75
N ILE A 31 -4.66 4.40 -9.31
CA ILE A 31 -4.17 3.07 -8.94
C ILE A 31 -2.65 2.94 -9.16
N SER A 32 -2.10 3.53 -10.22
CA SER A 32 -0.66 3.54 -10.46
C SER A 32 0.13 4.31 -9.37
N GLU A 33 -0.43 5.40 -8.83
CA GLU A 33 0.17 6.10 -7.69
C GLU A 33 0.06 5.27 -6.40
N ALA A 34 -1.06 4.59 -6.18
CA ALA A 34 -1.22 3.69 -5.03
C ALA A 34 -0.16 2.58 -5.06
N ILE A 35 0.02 1.93 -6.21
CA ILE A 35 1.07 0.93 -6.44
C ILE A 35 2.46 1.53 -6.21
N ALA A 36 2.75 2.73 -6.70
CA ALA A 36 4.04 3.37 -6.49
C ALA A 36 4.32 3.65 -5.00
N ARG A 37 3.32 4.10 -4.25
CA ARG A 37 3.42 4.34 -2.80
C ARG A 37 3.66 3.04 -2.03
N ILE A 38 2.98 1.96 -2.40
CA ILE A 38 3.18 0.62 -1.83
C ILE A 38 4.61 0.12 -2.13
N ASN A 39 5.05 0.21 -3.38
CA ASN A 39 6.41 -0.15 -3.81
C ASN A 39 7.48 0.61 -3.03
N HIS A 40 7.26 1.89 -2.75
CA HIS A 40 8.16 2.70 -1.95
C HIS A 40 8.14 2.32 -0.46
N PHE A 41 6.95 2.05 0.10
CA PHE A 41 6.79 1.76 1.52
C PHE A 41 7.41 0.42 1.93
N TRP A 42 7.27 -0.60 1.09
CA TRP A 42 7.80 -1.95 1.34
C TRP A 42 9.04 -2.25 0.50
N ASP A 43 9.77 -1.21 0.10
CA ASP A 43 11.01 -1.38 -0.66
C ASP A 43 12.03 -2.25 0.11
N GLY A 44 12.59 -3.23 -0.59
CA GLY A 44 13.57 -4.17 -0.04
C GLY A 44 13.02 -5.23 0.91
N GLN A 45 11.70 -5.28 1.14
CA GLN A 45 11.07 -6.35 1.91
C GLN A 45 10.84 -7.59 1.04
N ASP A 46 10.91 -8.77 1.65
CA ASP A 46 10.52 -10.04 1.05
C ASP A 46 9.13 -10.44 1.53
N MET A 47 8.14 -10.25 0.67
CA MET A 47 6.73 -10.54 0.93
C MET A 47 6.26 -11.88 0.35
N SER A 48 7.20 -12.76 -0.01
CA SER A 48 6.89 -14.03 -0.69
C SER A 48 6.61 -15.20 0.25
N ASN A 49 7.01 -15.09 1.53
CA ASN A 49 6.78 -16.14 2.53
C ASN A 49 5.51 -15.87 3.34
N ASP A 50 4.48 -16.70 3.14
CA ASP A 50 3.15 -16.59 3.75
C ASP A 50 3.03 -17.31 5.11
N ASP A 51 4.14 -17.69 5.76
CA ASP A 51 4.09 -18.36 7.06
C ASP A 51 3.79 -17.40 8.24
N ASP A 52 3.25 -17.95 9.33
CA ASP A 52 2.86 -17.21 10.55
C ASP A 52 4.03 -16.46 11.22
N LEU A 53 5.28 -16.88 10.98
CA LEU A 53 6.51 -16.24 11.50
C LEU A 53 7.14 -15.24 10.50
N GLY A 54 6.70 -15.23 9.24
CA GLY A 54 7.11 -14.33 8.16
C GLY A 54 6.07 -13.25 7.89
N ASN A 55 5.55 -13.16 6.66
CA ASN A 55 4.58 -12.12 6.29
C ASN A 55 3.18 -12.35 6.87
N GLY A 56 2.95 -13.42 7.63
CA GLY A 56 1.75 -13.62 8.45
C GLY A 56 1.35 -12.39 9.28
N LEU A 57 2.33 -11.61 9.75
CA LEU A 57 2.07 -10.36 10.47
C LEU A 57 1.47 -9.25 9.60
N VAL A 58 1.75 -9.23 8.29
CA VAL A 58 1.14 -8.27 7.36
C VAL A 58 -0.35 -8.58 7.20
N TYR A 59 -0.69 -9.86 7.10
CA TYR A 59 -2.07 -10.34 6.99
C TYR A 59 -2.89 -10.23 8.29
N HIS A 60 -2.25 -9.97 9.44
CA HIS A 60 -2.97 -9.72 10.69
C HIS A 60 -3.85 -8.46 10.59
N GLU A 61 -3.37 -7.47 9.87
CA GLU A 61 -4.09 -6.21 9.68
C GLU A 61 -4.97 -6.24 8.43
N LEU A 62 -5.99 -5.39 8.41
CA LEU A 62 -6.86 -5.23 7.25
C LEU A 62 -6.18 -4.36 6.17
N PRO A 63 -6.53 -4.51 4.89
CA PRO A 63 -6.04 -3.62 3.82
C PRO A 63 -6.20 -2.13 4.14
N HIS A 64 -7.33 -1.76 4.75
CA HIS A 64 -7.62 -0.40 5.20
C HIS A 64 -6.57 0.17 6.17
N TYR A 65 -6.06 -0.67 7.09
CA TYR A 65 -5.01 -0.28 8.02
C TYR A 65 -3.75 0.13 7.25
N TRP A 66 -3.28 -0.71 6.32
CA TRP A 66 -2.09 -0.42 5.52
C TRP A 66 -2.31 0.77 4.59
N ALA A 67 -3.48 0.90 3.97
CA ALA A 67 -3.82 2.06 3.14
C ALA A 67 -3.64 3.36 3.92
N MET A 68 -4.18 3.45 5.14
CA MET A 68 -3.98 4.62 6.01
C MET A 68 -2.51 4.78 6.44
N ALA A 69 -1.86 3.69 6.84
CA ALA A 69 -0.48 3.67 7.28
C ALA A 69 0.50 4.08 6.19
N ILE A 70 0.16 3.92 4.91
CA ILE A 70 0.94 4.31 3.72
C ILE A 70 0.58 5.72 3.27
N LEU A 71 -0.70 6.09 3.26
CA LEU A 71 -1.17 7.38 2.74
C LEU A 71 -0.84 8.57 3.64
N TYR A 72 -1.07 8.49 4.94
CA TYR A 72 -1.11 9.66 5.81
C TYR A 72 0.18 9.83 6.61
N THR A 73 0.72 11.05 6.69
CA THR A 73 1.91 11.33 7.51
C THR A 73 1.69 10.96 8.97
N GLU A 74 0.47 11.16 9.45
CA GLU A 74 -0.02 10.81 10.79
C GLU A 74 -1.46 10.33 10.69
N VAL A 75 -1.77 9.21 11.35
CA VAL A 75 -3.13 8.64 11.42
C VAL A 75 -3.74 9.06 12.75
N LYS A 76 -4.66 10.04 12.73
CA LYS A 76 -5.30 10.59 13.94
C LYS A 76 -6.39 9.66 14.50
N SER A 77 -6.94 8.78 13.67
CA SER A 77 -7.98 7.80 14.03
C SER A 77 -7.90 6.58 13.10
N TRP A 78 -8.27 5.40 13.58
CA TRP A 78 -8.33 4.18 12.76
C TRP A 78 -9.76 3.81 12.37
N SER A 79 -10.74 4.64 12.74
CA SER A 79 -12.15 4.40 12.41
C SER A 79 -12.40 4.63 10.91
N PRO A 80 -13.09 3.70 10.21
CA PRO A 80 -13.48 3.87 8.80
C PRO A 80 -14.25 5.18 8.55
N ASP A 81 -15.09 5.59 9.51
CA ASP A 81 -15.97 6.77 9.40
C ASP A 81 -15.32 8.08 9.88
N ALA A 82 -14.01 8.07 10.19
CA ALA A 82 -13.32 9.29 10.63
C ALA A 82 -13.35 10.38 9.54
N ASP A 83 -13.59 11.64 9.95
CA ASP A 83 -13.36 12.78 9.07
C ASP A 83 -11.84 12.97 8.88
N ARG A 84 -11.41 12.84 7.62
CA ARG A 84 -10.01 12.90 7.20
C ARG A 84 -9.70 14.16 6.37
N SER A 85 -10.64 15.10 6.27
CA SER A 85 -10.50 16.29 5.43
C SER A 85 -9.29 17.17 5.80
N ASP A 86 -8.81 17.11 7.05
CA ASP A 86 -7.66 17.86 7.55
C ASP A 86 -6.38 16.99 7.74
N TRP A 87 -6.36 15.76 7.22
CA TRP A 87 -5.21 14.85 7.38
C TRP A 87 -4.22 15.08 6.25
N ALA A 88 -2.93 15.15 6.60
CA ALA A 88 -1.88 15.35 5.62
C ALA A 88 -1.51 14.02 4.96
N LEU A 89 -1.58 13.99 3.63
CA LEU A 89 -1.04 12.90 2.84
C LEU A 89 0.49 12.99 2.80
N ARG A 90 1.16 11.83 2.85
CA ARG A 90 2.57 11.73 2.49
C ARG A 90 2.73 12.11 1.02
N PRO A 91 3.85 12.77 0.64
CA PRO A 91 4.14 13.02 -0.77
C PRO A 91 4.20 11.70 -1.54
N ALA A 92 3.76 11.72 -2.80
CA ALA A 92 3.96 10.59 -3.69
C ALA A 92 5.47 10.39 -3.97
N PRO A 93 5.90 9.16 -4.32
CA PRO A 93 7.25 8.96 -4.82
C PRO A 93 7.55 9.87 -6.02
N GLU A 94 8.80 10.29 -6.18
CA GLU A 94 9.21 11.16 -7.28
C GLU A 94 8.80 10.55 -8.64
N ALA A 95 8.19 11.35 -9.51
CA ALA A 95 7.76 10.90 -10.83
C ALA A 95 8.96 10.38 -11.64
N GLY A 96 8.79 9.22 -12.29
CA GLY A 96 9.87 8.57 -13.04
C GLY A 96 10.89 7.81 -12.17
N SER A 97 10.74 7.80 -10.85
CA SER A 97 11.48 6.87 -9.99
C SER A 97 11.07 5.42 -10.27
N ARG A 98 11.93 4.47 -9.85
CA ARG A 98 11.70 3.03 -10.04
C ARG A 98 10.41 2.49 -9.42
N TYR A 99 9.80 3.24 -8.50
CA TYR A 99 8.57 2.84 -7.80
C TYR A 99 7.34 2.90 -8.71
N TRP A 100 7.38 3.71 -9.76
CA TRP A 100 6.33 3.80 -10.78
C TRP A 100 6.50 2.68 -11.81
N THR A 101 5.88 1.54 -11.54
CA THR A 101 5.83 0.38 -12.43
C THR A 101 4.64 0.49 -13.38
N SER A 102 4.76 -0.12 -14.57
CA SER A 102 3.65 -0.17 -15.53
C SER A 102 2.54 -1.07 -15.00
N GLU A 103 1.28 -0.69 -15.20
CA GLU A 103 0.15 -1.61 -15.03
C GLU A 103 0.29 -2.73 -16.06
N GLY A 104 0.30 -3.98 -15.57
CA GLY A 104 0.41 -5.19 -16.40
C GLY A 104 -0.88 -5.52 -17.10
#